data_AF-A0A9D4T8K1-F1
#
_entry.id   AF-A0A9D4T8K1-F1
#
_cell.length_a   1.000
_cell.length_b   1.000
_cell.length_c   1.000
_cell.angle_alpha   90.00
_cell.angle_beta   90.00
_cell.angle_gamma   90.00
#
_symmetry.space_group_name_H-M   'P 1'
#
loop_
_entity.id
_entity.type
_entity.pdbx_description
1 polymer ?
#
loop_
_entity_poly.entity_id
_entity_poly.type
_entity_poly.pdbx_seq_one_letter_code
_entity_poly.pdbx_strand_id
1 'polypeptide(L)'
;MTPPVPTRKCLTLEQKVQLIREVEKGGRQKSEIPRQFGIPPSTLSAVPKNKDAVLDGFEKSFSAKRKRNQDTNDDCEDCDDLYEAVNSIVGGDLEGNFESFAMADADVPVVAPAMDAEIVDLLGGPDEEEEPLDEQPREIPTVAQTQEILRLLRNRVECAGGDHDLIICLNKLERALLAPSRSTRQSQLTDFFVRE
;
A
#
# COMPACT_ATOMS: atom_id res chain seq x y z
N MET A 1 17.63 26.95 13.73
CA MET A 1 16.76 26.19 14.66
C MET A 1 15.59 25.66 13.85
N THR A 2 15.58 24.37 13.53
CA THR A 2 14.43 23.72 12.87
C THR A 2 13.33 23.48 13.91
N PRO A 3 12.05 23.70 13.57
CA PRO A 3 10.96 23.41 14.50
C PRO A 3 10.87 21.90 14.77
N PRO A 4 10.57 21.48 16.01
CA PRO A 4 10.45 20.07 16.35
C PRO A 4 9.33 19.41 15.55
N VAL A 5 9.63 18.28 14.91
CA VAL A 5 8.67 17.51 14.12
C VAL A 5 7.56 16.98 15.04
N PRO A 6 6.28 17.23 14.76
CA PRO A 6 5.18 16.78 15.61
C PRO A 6 5.07 15.25 15.57
N THR A 7 5.40 14.59 16.68
CA THR A 7 5.29 13.15 16.86
C THR A 7 3.82 12.75 17.11
N ARG A 8 3.35 11.72 16.40
CA ARG A 8 1.98 11.21 16.54
C ARG A 8 1.89 10.38 17.83
N LYS A 9 1.05 10.81 18.77
CA LYS A 9 0.76 10.01 19.97
C LYS A 9 0.05 8.71 19.59
N CYS A 10 0.55 7.61 20.15
CA CYS A 10 -0.01 6.28 19.96
C CYS A 10 -0.95 5.95 21.12
N LEU A 11 -2.22 5.68 20.82
CA LEU A 11 -3.21 5.26 21.82
C LEU A 11 -3.21 3.73 21.93
N THR A 12 -3.25 3.21 23.17
CA THR A 12 -3.48 1.78 23.44
C THR A 12 -4.91 1.38 23.09
N LEU A 13 -5.17 0.07 22.91
CA LEU A 13 -6.53 -0.44 22.68
C LEU A 13 -7.47 -0.07 23.83
N GLU A 14 -7.03 -0.19 25.07
CA GLU A 14 -7.79 0.22 26.26
C GLU A 14 -8.17 1.71 26.21
N GLN A 15 -7.23 2.59 25.87
CA GLN A 15 -7.49 4.03 25.74
C GLN A 15 -8.48 4.33 24.62
N LYS A 16 -8.44 3.59 23.50
CA LYS A 16 -9.42 3.72 22.43
C LYS A 16 -10.82 3.26 22.85
N VAL A 17 -10.93 2.19 23.63
CA VAL A 17 -12.22 1.72 24.18
C VAL A 17 -12.79 2.73 25.18
N GLN A 18 -11.97 3.27 26.08
CA GLN A 18 -12.38 4.33 27.00
C GLN A 18 -12.85 5.59 26.25
N LEU A 19 -12.12 5.98 25.19
CA LEU A 19 -12.51 7.10 24.33
C LEU A 19 -13.88 6.87 23.67
N ILE A 20 -14.15 5.67 23.15
CA ILE A 20 -15.44 5.32 22.54
C ILE A 20 -16.57 5.42 23.58
N ARG A 21 -16.37 4.86 24.78
CA ARG A 21 -17.36 4.89 25.86
C ARG A 21 -17.69 6.32 26.31
N GLU A 22 -16.69 7.19 26.43
CA GLU A 22 -16.90 8.61 26.79
C GLU A 22 -17.63 9.40 25.69
N VAL A 23 -17.38 9.07 24.42
CA VAL A 23 -18.09 9.67 23.28
C VAL A 23 -19.55 9.20 23.21
N GLU A 24 -19.82 7.91 23.43
CA GLU A 24 -21.18 7.34 23.38
C GLU A 24 -22.04 7.72 24.58
N LYS A 25 -21.44 7.89 25.78
CA LYS A 25 -22.14 8.37 26.98
C LYS A 25 -22.70 9.79 26.81
N GLY A 26 -22.21 10.56 25.83
CA GLY A 26 -22.83 11.81 25.38
C GLY A 26 -22.78 12.99 26.36
N GLY A 27 -22.08 12.86 27.49
CA GLY A 27 -22.08 13.85 28.58
C GLY A 27 -20.97 14.91 28.51
N ARG A 28 -19.98 14.77 27.61
CA ARG A 28 -18.84 15.70 27.46
C ARG A 28 -18.76 16.27 26.06
N GLN A 29 -18.23 17.49 25.95
CA GLN A 29 -18.04 18.13 24.65
C GLN A 29 -16.98 17.40 23.83
N LYS A 30 -17.24 17.24 22.52
CA LYS A 30 -16.33 16.57 21.55
C LYS A 30 -14.94 17.23 21.45
N SER A 31 -14.81 18.47 21.92
CA SER A 31 -13.56 19.24 21.99
C SER A 31 -12.75 18.98 23.27
N GLU A 32 -13.39 18.50 24.33
CA GLU A 32 -12.80 18.31 25.65
C GLU A 32 -12.27 16.88 25.85
N ILE A 33 -13.00 15.90 25.29
CA ILE A 33 -12.59 14.49 25.30
C ILE A 33 -11.17 14.30 24.73
N PRO A 34 -10.80 14.81 23.54
CA PRO A 34 -9.44 14.67 22.99
C PRO A 34 -8.35 15.25 23.90
N ARG A 35 -8.65 16.35 24.60
CA ARG A 35 -7.69 17.04 25.47
C ARG A 35 -7.33 16.19 26.69
N GLN A 36 -8.29 15.46 27.25
CA GLN A 36 -8.06 14.54 28.37
C GLN A 36 -7.16 13.37 27.99
N PHE A 37 -7.29 12.87 26.75
CA PHE A 37 -6.42 11.83 26.20
C PHE A 37 -5.14 12.40 25.54
N GLY A 38 -4.97 13.73 25.56
CA GLY A 38 -3.83 14.43 24.99
C GLY A 38 -3.68 14.27 23.46
N ILE A 39 -4.77 13.99 22.74
CA ILE A 39 -4.79 13.74 21.29
C ILE A 39 -5.39 14.92 20.51
N PRO A 40 -4.98 15.11 19.24
CA PRO A 40 -5.63 16.06 18.35
C PRO A 40 -7.12 15.73 18.12
N PRO A 41 -7.98 16.74 17.91
CA PRO A 41 -9.40 16.51 17.62
C PRO A 41 -9.63 15.71 16.33
N SER A 42 -8.70 15.78 15.37
CA SER A 42 -8.73 14.97 14.15
C SER A 42 -8.66 13.46 14.43
N THR A 43 -7.96 13.04 15.48
CA THR A 43 -7.86 11.63 15.90
C THR A 43 -9.18 11.12 16.47
N LEU A 44 -9.93 11.96 17.20
CA LEU A 44 -11.24 11.60 17.74
C LEU A 44 -12.27 11.30 16.63
N SER A 45 -12.14 11.89 15.45
CA SER A 45 -13.05 11.61 14.32
C SER A 45 -12.83 10.23 13.69
N ALA A 46 -11.66 9.62 13.88
CA ALA A 46 -11.30 8.33 13.26
C ALA A 46 -11.64 7.14 14.16
N VAL A 47 -11.44 7.25 15.47
CA VAL A 47 -11.59 6.13 16.42
C VAL A 47 -13.03 5.58 16.47
N PRO A 48 -14.10 6.40 16.55
CA PRO A 48 -15.48 5.90 16.57
C PRO A 48 -15.94 5.31 15.23
N LYS A 49 -15.31 5.68 14.10
CA LYS A 49 -15.64 5.10 12.78
C LYS A 49 -15.25 3.62 12.70
N ASN A 50 -14.21 3.23 13.43
CA ASN A 50 -13.70 1.86 13.48
C ASN A 50 -14.06 1.18 14.81
N LYS A 51 -15.19 1.56 15.43
CA LYS A 51 -15.58 1.12 16.77
C LYS A 51 -15.63 -0.42 16.91
N ASP A 52 -16.18 -1.11 15.91
CA ASP A 52 -16.43 -2.55 15.99
C ASP A 52 -15.11 -3.32 15.99
N ALA A 53 -14.16 -2.91 15.16
CA ALA A 53 -12.81 -3.49 15.12
C ALA A 53 -12.01 -3.22 16.41
N VAL A 54 -12.22 -2.08 17.06
CA VAL A 54 -11.55 -1.76 18.34
C VAL A 54 -12.11 -2.60 19.49
N LEU A 55 -13.43 -2.80 19.54
CA LEU A 55 -14.10 -3.59 20.57
C LEU A 55 -13.80 -5.09 20.40
N ASP A 56 -13.93 -5.61 19.18
CA ASP A 56 -13.60 -7.01 18.84
C ASP A 56 -12.12 -7.32 19.10
N GLY A 57 -11.22 -6.38 18.74
CA GLY A 57 -9.80 -6.49 19.06
C GLY A 57 -9.52 -6.46 20.57
N PHE A 58 -10.31 -5.73 21.36
CA PHE A 58 -10.16 -5.71 22.83
C PHE A 58 -10.64 -7.02 23.47
N GLU A 59 -11.77 -7.56 23.03
CA GLU A 59 -12.33 -8.82 23.55
C GLU A 59 -11.47 -10.04 23.20
N LYS A 60 -10.83 -10.04 22.02
CA LYS A 60 -9.91 -11.11 21.60
C LYS A 60 -8.53 -11.03 22.28
N SER A 61 -8.18 -9.89 22.87
CA SER A 61 -6.85 -9.63 23.44
C SER A 61 -6.84 -9.74 24.97
N PHE A 62 -7.00 -10.95 25.51
CA PHE A 62 -7.01 -11.16 26.97
C PHE A 62 -5.63 -11.28 27.64
N SER A 63 -4.53 -11.20 26.90
CA SER A 63 -3.19 -11.28 27.48
C SER A 63 -2.24 -10.24 26.92
N ALA A 64 -1.68 -9.50 27.87
CA ALA A 64 -0.54 -8.60 27.77
C ALA A 64 -0.80 -7.24 27.10
N LYS A 65 -0.39 -6.20 27.83
CA LYS A 65 -0.13 -4.83 27.43
C LYS A 65 0.66 -4.78 26.11
N ARG A 66 0.00 -4.94 24.95
CA ARG A 66 0.68 -4.83 23.67
C ARG A 66 0.66 -3.39 23.16
N LYS A 67 1.88 -2.92 22.88
CA LYS A 67 2.20 -1.78 22.01
C LYS A 67 1.42 -1.92 20.69
N ARG A 68 1.15 -0.77 20.09
CA ARG A 68 0.69 -0.57 18.72
C ARG A 68 1.23 -1.65 17.77
N ASN A 69 0.38 -2.26 16.93
CA ASN A 69 0.81 -2.83 15.64
C ASN A 69 1.40 -1.67 14.84
N GLN A 70 2.66 -1.40 15.10
CA GLN A 70 3.53 -0.66 14.24
C GLN A 70 4.22 -1.76 13.45
N ASP A 71 4.07 -1.75 12.13
CA ASP A 71 4.88 -2.58 11.23
C ASP A 71 6.34 -2.11 11.35
N THR A 72 6.96 -2.42 12.47
CA THR A 72 8.39 -2.33 12.69
C THR A 72 8.82 -3.75 12.92
N ASN A 73 9.46 -4.32 11.89
CA ASN A 73 10.34 -5.47 11.97
C ASN A 73 11.37 -5.22 13.08
N ASP A 74 11.05 -5.56 14.31
CA ASP A 74 12.02 -5.64 15.40
C ASP A 74 11.52 -6.67 16.41
N ASP A 75 12.43 -7.59 16.72
CA ASP A 75 12.31 -8.80 17.54
C ASP A 75 11.75 -10.04 16.79
N CYS A 76 12.35 -10.41 15.66
CA CYS A 76 12.31 -11.78 15.13
C CYS A 76 13.43 -12.61 15.77
N GLU A 77 13.11 -13.40 16.79
CA GLU A 77 14.02 -14.43 17.31
C GLU A 77 13.89 -15.78 16.57
N ASP A 78 12.94 -15.92 15.62
CA ASP A 78 12.70 -17.17 14.86
C ASP A 78 12.81 -16.92 13.34
N CYS A 79 14.03 -16.71 12.84
CA CYS A 79 14.30 -16.70 11.40
C CYS A 79 14.35 -18.11 10.80
N ASP A 80 14.50 -19.15 11.62
CA ASP A 80 14.63 -20.54 11.18
C ASP A 80 13.30 -21.10 10.63
N ASP A 81 12.17 -20.72 11.23
CA ASP A 81 10.83 -21.16 10.81
C ASP A 81 10.49 -20.76 9.37
N LEU A 82 10.98 -19.60 8.91
CA LEU A 82 10.71 -19.10 7.57
C LEU A 82 11.51 -19.88 6.51
N TYR A 83 12.74 -20.27 6.84
CA TYR A 83 13.62 -21.05 5.96
C TYR A 83 13.05 -22.46 5.73
N GLU A 84 12.59 -23.13 6.80
CA GLU A 84 11.96 -24.44 6.71
C GLU A 84 10.63 -24.42 5.92
N ALA A 85 9.83 -23.37 6.10
CA ALA A 85 8.58 -23.19 5.38
C ALA A 85 8.81 -23.00 3.87
N VAL A 86 9.80 -22.20 3.47
CA VAL A 86 10.16 -21.99 2.06
C VAL A 86 10.73 -23.28 1.44
N ASN A 87 11.59 -24.01 2.15
CA ASN A 87 12.13 -25.29 1.69
C ASN A 87 11.03 -26.33 1.43
N SER A 88 10.01 -26.37 2.30
CA SER A 88 8.86 -27.27 2.14
C SER A 88 8.01 -26.94 0.90
N ILE A 89 7.96 -25.67 0.48
CA ILE A 89 7.18 -25.22 -0.68
C ILE A 89 7.94 -25.47 -1.99
N VAL A 90 9.27 -25.25 -1.99
CA VAL A 90 10.10 -25.33 -3.20
C VAL A 90 10.54 -26.78 -3.50
N GLY A 91 10.47 -27.69 -2.51
CA GLY A 91 10.64 -29.13 -2.74
C GLY A 91 12.06 -29.54 -3.13
N GLY A 92 13.06 -28.80 -2.69
CA GLY A 92 14.47 -29.09 -2.97
C GLY A 92 15.20 -29.59 -1.72
N ASP A 93 15.87 -30.73 -1.83
CA ASP A 93 16.98 -31.12 -0.95
C ASP A 93 18.13 -30.12 -1.15
N LEU A 94 18.02 -28.93 -0.55
CA LEU A 94 19.13 -27.99 -0.47
C LEU A 94 19.98 -28.38 0.73
N GLU A 95 21.02 -29.16 0.46
CA GLU A 95 22.05 -29.50 1.44
C GLU A 95 22.85 -28.22 1.78
N GLY A 96 22.36 -27.45 2.76
CA GLY A 96 22.96 -26.17 3.15
C GLY A 96 22.22 -25.52 4.32
N ASN A 97 22.96 -24.90 5.24
CA ASN A 97 22.39 -24.10 6.31
C ASN A 97 22.17 -22.65 5.87
N PHE A 98 21.36 -21.90 6.61
CA PHE A 98 21.07 -20.49 6.33
C PHE A 98 22.36 -19.65 6.18
N GLU A 99 23.39 -19.95 6.97
CA GLU A 99 24.69 -19.27 6.89
C GLU A 99 25.35 -19.42 5.50
N SER A 100 25.27 -20.60 4.89
CA SER A 100 25.76 -20.82 3.53
C SER A 100 24.97 -20.03 2.49
N PHE A 101 23.67 -19.84 2.69
CA PHE A 101 22.85 -19.00 1.81
C PHE A 101 23.18 -17.52 1.99
N ALA A 102 23.30 -17.06 3.24
CA ALA A 102 23.63 -15.67 3.56
C ALA A 102 25.01 -15.26 3.05
N MET A 103 25.97 -16.19 3.02
CA MET A 103 27.34 -15.96 2.54
C MET A 103 27.55 -16.29 1.07
N ALA A 104 26.52 -16.77 0.35
CA ALA A 104 26.65 -17.13 -1.07
C ALA A 104 27.08 -15.94 -1.93
N ASP A 105 26.65 -14.73 -1.56
CA ASP A 105 27.00 -13.49 -2.27
C ASP A 105 28.22 -12.77 -1.68
N ALA A 106 28.81 -13.27 -0.59
CA ALA A 106 29.93 -12.60 0.08
C ALA A 106 31.21 -12.59 -0.78
N ASP A 107 31.39 -13.61 -1.62
CA ASP A 107 32.53 -13.74 -2.54
C ASP A 107 32.22 -13.20 -3.94
N VAL A 108 31.02 -12.67 -4.19
CA VAL A 108 30.70 -12.03 -5.46
C VAL A 108 31.56 -10.76 -5.56
N PRO A 109 32.40 -10.63 -6.61
CA PRO A 109 33.24 -9.46 -6.76
C PRO A 109 32.36 -8.21 -6.88
N VAL A 110 32.33 -7.43 -5.81
CA VAL A 110 31.63 -6.15 -5.78
C VAL A 110 32.38 -5.22 -6.73
N VAL A 111 31.64 -4.51 -7.58
CA VAL A 111 32.23 -3.49 -8.45
C VAL A 111 32.96 -2.49 -7.55
N ALA A 112 34.25 -2.28 -7.82
CA ALA A 112 35.04 -1.27 -7.10
C ALA A 112 34.29 0.08 -7.15
N PRO A 113 34.39 0.93 -6.11
CA PRO A 113 33.77 2.24 -6.15
C PRO A 113 34.35 3.02 -7.33
N ALA A 114 33.63 3.04 -8.45
CA ALA A 114 33.99 3.83 -9.61
C ALA A 114 33.83 5.30 -9.22
N MET A 115 34.87 6.09 -9.45
CA MET A 115 34.76 7.53 -9.30
C MET A 115 33.85 8.06 -10.40
N ASP A 116 33.08 9.13 -10.12
CA ASP A 116 32.14 9.72 -11.09
C ASP A 116 32.78 9.97 -12.47
N ALA A 117 34.08 10.29 -12.52
CA ALA A 117 34.84 10.47 -13.75
C ALA A 117 35.01 9.18 -14.58
N GLU A 118 35.22 8.03 -13.92
CA GLU A 118 35.35 6.73 -14.58
C GLU A 118 34.00 6.23 -15.10
N ILE A 119 32.90 6.55 -14.40
CA ILE A 119 31.53 6.26 -14.84
C ILE A 119 31.20 7.06 -16.11
N VAL A 120 31.58 8.35 -16.14
CA VAL A 120 31.37 9.22 -17.30
C VAL A 120 32.18 8.74 -18.52
N ASP A 121 33.41 8.27 -18.34
CA ASP A 121 34.21 7.71 -19.44
C ASP A 121 33.64 6.36 -19.95
N LEU A 122 33.04 5.55 -19.07
CA LEU A 122 32.36 4.29 -19.44
C LEU A 122 31.06 4.54 -20.23
N LEU A 123 30.33 5.61 -19.89
CA LEU A 123 29.14 6.06 -20.62
C LEU A 123 29.51 6.94 -21.84
N GLY A 124 30.74 7.42 -21.91
CA GLY A 124 31.30 8.26 -22.97
C GLY A 124 31.92 7.47 -24.13
N GLY A 125 31.50 6.22 -24.35
CA GLY A 125 31.71 5.55 -25.63
C GLY A 125 31.11 6.38 -26.77
N PRO A 126 31.54 6.21 -28.04
CA PRO A 126 30.91 6.92 -29.15
C PRO A 126 29.41 6.69 -29.04
N ASP A 127 28.61 7.76 -29.00
CA ASP A 127 27.16 7.71 -28.89
C ASP A 127 26.64 6.57 -29.78
N GLU A 128 26.44 5.39 -29.21
CA GLU A 128 25.59 4.39 -29.83
C GLU A 128 24.24 5.06 -29.65
N GLU A 129 23.81 5.76 -30.71
CA GLU A 129 22.46 6.28 -30.84
C GLU A 129 21.56 5.15 -30.34
N GLU A 130 21.04 5.28 -29.11
CA GLU A 130 19.98 4.41 -28.64
C GLU A 130 18.90 4.60 -29.68
N GLU A 131 18.79 3.63 -30.60
CA GLU A 131 17.76 3.60 -31.62
C GLU A 131 16.47 3.90 -30.87
N PRO A 132 15.78 5.01 -31.17
CA PRO A 132 14.57 5.35 -30.47
C PRO A 132 13.67 4.14 -30.62
N LEU A 133 13.34 3.49 -29.50
CA LEU A 133 12.32 2.47 -29.51
C LEU A 133 11.08 3.16 -30.05
N ASP A 134 10.75 2.88 -31.31
CA ASP A 134 9.50 3.27 -31.96
C ASP A 134 8.37 2.59 -31.17
N GLU A 135 8.04 3.15 -30.01
CA GLU A 135 6.82 2.85 -29.28
C GLU A 135 5.68 3.33 -30.17
N GLN A 136 5.23 2.43 -31.05
CA GLN A 136 4.11 2.70 -31.92
C GLN A 136 2.96 3.23 -31.06
N PRO A 137 2.35 4.36 -31.45
CA PRO A 137 1.23 4.92 -30.71
C PRO A 137 0.15 3.86 -30.54
N ARG A 138 -0.06 3.39 -29.30
CA ARG A 138 -1.14 2.45 -29.00
C ARG A 138 -2.45 3.19 -29.20
N GLU A 139 -3.28 2.72 -30.13
CA GLU A 139 -4.60 3.30 -30.36
C GLU A 139 -5.45 3.14 -29.08
N ILE A 140 -5.81 4.26 -28.47
CA ILE A 140 -6.68 4.26 -27.28
C ILE A 140 -8.11 3.98 -27.78
N PRO A 141 -8.73 2.87 -27.38
CA PRO A 141 -10.10 2.57 -27.79
C PRO A 141 -11.05 3.67 -27.32
N THR A 142 -11.95 4.07 -28.22
CA THR A 142 -13.03 5.00 -27.90
C THR A 142 -14.02 4.36 -26.92
N VAL A 143 -14.76 5.20 -26.18
CA VAL A 143 -15.81 4.75 -25.24
C VAL A 143 -16.83 3.83 -25.94
N ALA A 144 -17.21 4.15 -27.19
CA ALA A 144 -18.13 3.34 -27.97
C ALA A 144 -17.56 1.95 -28.31
N GLN A 145 -16.28 1.89 -28.68
CA GLN A 145 -15.59 0.61 -28.93
C GLN A 145 -15.50 -0.22 -27.64
N THR A 146 -15.17 0.40 -26.50
CA THR A 146 -15.15 -0.28 -25.21
C THR A 146 -16.52 -0.83 -24.83
N GLN A 147 -17.60 -0.07 -25.04
CA GLN A 147 -18.96 -0.53 -24.79
C GLN A 147 -19.34 -1.74 -25.65
N GLU A 148 -19.02 -1.72 -26.94
CA GLU A 148 -19.33 -2.84 -27.83
C GLU A 148 -18.55 -4.11 -27.44
N ILE A 149 -17.28 -3.99 -27.05
CA ILE A 149 -16.48 -5.12 -26.56
C ILE A 149 -17.11 -5.72 -25.30
N LEU A 150 -17.49 -4.89 -24.33
CA LEU A 150 -18.14 -5.35 -23.09
C LEU A 150 -19.47 -6.05 -23.36
N ARG A 151 -20.26 -5.54 -24.33
CA ARG A 151 -21.50 -6.17 -24.77
C ARG A 151 -21.27 -7.56 -25.35
N LEU A 152 -20.27 -7.72 -26.22
CA LEU A 152 -19.91 -9.01 -26.80
C LEU A 152 -19.43 -10.01 -25.73
N LEU A 153 -18.63 -9.55 -24.77
CA LEU A 153 -18.18 -10.38 -23.66
C LEU A 153 -19.34 -10.85 -22.79
N ARG A 154 -20.29 -9.97 -22.46
CA ARG A 154 -21.49 -10.35 -21.71
C ARG A 154 -22.31 -11.40 -22.47
N ASN A 155 -22.59 -11.17 -23.75
CA ASN A 155 -23.33 -12.14 -24.57
C ASN A 155 -22.63 -13.50 -24.58
N ARG A 156 -21.28 -13.53 -24.66
CA ARG A 156 -20.53 -14.78 -24.62
C ARG A 156 -20.67 -15.51 -23.28
N VAL A 157 -20.60 -14.79 -22.17
CA VAL A 157 -20.77 -15.39 -20.82
C VAL A 157 -22.18 -15.93 -20.65
N GLU A 158 -23.20 -15.21 -21.12
CA GLU A 158 -24.59 -15.67 -21.10
C GLU A 158 -24.79 -16.94 -21.94
N CYS A 159 -24.22 -16.99 -23.15
CA CYS A 159 -24.28 -18.20 -23.98
C CYS A 159 -23.47 -19.38 -23.43
N ALA A 160 -22.47 -19.15 -22.58
CA ALA A 160 -21.62 -20.20 -21.99
C ALA A 160 -22.20 -20.82 -20.71
N GLY A 161 -23.40 -20.40 -20.28
CA GLY A 161 -24.05 -20.93 -19.08
C GLY A 161 -24.24 -19.89 -17.97
N GLY A 162 -23.88 -18.62 -18.20
CA GLY A 162 -24.26 -17.52 -17.32
C GLY A 162 -23.59 -17.56 -15.95
N ASP A 163 -22.30 -17.89 -15.88
CA ASP A 163 -21.53 -17.87 -14.64
C ASP A 163 -21.67 -16.50 -13.94
N HIS A 164 -22.24 -16.53 -12.74
CA HIS A 164 -22.59 -15.34 -11.98
C HIS A 164 -21.34 -14.53 -11.60
N ASP A 165 -20.24 -15.19 -11.30
CA ASP A 165 -19.00 -14.52 -10.90
C ASP A 165 -18.38 -13.77 -12.08
N LEU A 166 -18.43 -14.35 -13.28
CA LEU A 166 -17.98 -13.68 -14.51
C LEU A 166 -18.85 -12.46 -14.83
N ILE A 167 -20.17 -12.56 -14.64
CA ILE A 167 -21.08 -11.42 -14.82
C ILE A 167 -20.78 -10.30 -13.81
N ILE A 168 -20.51 -10.64 -12.54
CA ILE A 168 -20.11 -9.66 -11.52
C ILE A 168 -18.79 -8.98 -11.91
N CYS A 169 -17.80 -9.74 -12.39
CA CYS A 169 -16.53 -9.21 -12.84
C CYS A 169 -16.69 -8.26 -14.04
N LEU A 170 -17.53 -8.62 -15.02
CA LEU A 170 -17.83 -7.75 -16.16
C LEU A 170 -18.49 -6.43 -15.72
N ASN A 171 -19.41 -6.47 -14.76
CA ASN A 171 -20.04 -5.25 -14.24
C ASN A 171 -19.03 -4.34 -13.50
N LYS A 172 -18.04 -4.93 -12.79
CA LYS A 172 -16.95 -4.16 -12.17
C LYS A 172 -16.06 -3.51 -13.23
N LEU A 173 -15.72 -4.25 -14.27
CA LEU A 173 -14.91 -3.77 -15.39
C LEU A 173 -15.62 -2.64 -16.16
N GLU A 174 -16.92 -2.80 -16.44
CA GLU A 174 -17.76 -1.78 -17.07
C GLU A 174 -17.76 -0.48 -16.27
N ARG A 175 -17.92 -0.58 -14.95
CA ARG A 175 -17.83 0.61 -14.07
C ARG A 175 -16.44 1.22 -14.08
N ALA A 176 -15.38 0.44 -14.09
CA ALA A 176 -14.02 0.98 -14.07
C ALA A 176 -13.67 1.72 -15.37
N LEU A 177 -14.09 1.19 -16.52
CA LEU A 177 -13.76 1.73 -17.84
C LEU A 177 -14.70 2.84 -18.31
N LEU A 178 -15.98 2.78 -17.92
CA LEU A 178 -17.00 3.74 -18.36
C LEU A 178 -17.43 4.73 -17.28
N ALA A 179 -16.93 4.60 -16.04
CA ALA A 179 -17.16 5.64 -15.04
C ALA A 179 -16.66 6.98 -15.59
N PRO A 180 -17.40 8.08 -15.34
CA PRO A 180 -16.89 9.39 -15.67
C PRO A 180 -15.53 9.53 -15.01
N SER A 181 -14.50 9.72 -15.84
CA SER A 181 -13.15 9.88 -15.32
C SER A 181 -13.23 11.00 -14.30
N ARG A 182 -12.82 10.70 -13.07
CA ARG A 182 -12.43 11.75 -12.15
C ARG A 182 -11.16 12.29 -12.77
N SER A 183 -11.30 13.17 -13.75
CA SER A 183 -10.23 14.08 -14.08
C SER A 183 -9.96 14.80 -12.77
N THR A 184 -8.97 14.33 -12.03
CA THR A 184 -8.14 15.21 -11.25
C THR A 184 -7.64 16.19 -12.28
N ARG A 185 -8.41 17.28 -12.46
CA ARG A 185 -7.96 18.46 -13.19
C ARG A 185 -6.64 18.77 -12.52
N GLN A 186 -5.55 18.40 -13.19
CA GLN A 186 -4.26 18.92 -12.87
C GLN A 186 -4.47 20.43 -12.92
N SER A 187 -4.48 21.08 -11.76
CA SER A 187 -4.54 22.54 -11.70
C SER A 187 -3.43 23.00 -12.63
N GLN A 188 -3.77 23.76 -13.67
CA GLN A 188 -2.73 24.27 -14.54
C GLN A 188 -1.75 25.05 -13.66
N LEU A 189 -0.46 24.99 -13.96
CA LEU A 189 0.56 25.72 -13.18
C LEU A 189 0.19 27.21 -13.03
N THR A 190 -0.56 27.75 -14.00
CA THR A 190 -1.10 29.11 -14.03
C THR A 190 -2.18 29.38 -12.98
N ASP A 191 -2.93 28.38 -12.51
CA ASP A 191 -3.95 28.55 -11.46
C ASP A 191 -3.33 28.91 -10.10
N PHE A 192 -2.02 28.66 -9.89
CA PHE A 192 -1.31 29.10 -8.69
C PHE A 192 -1.10 30.62 -8.64
N PHE A 193 -1.02 31.30 -9.79
CA PHE A 193 -0.63 32.71 -9.86
C PHE A 193 -1.80 33.69 -9.90
N VAL A 194 -3.04 33.22 -9.88
CA VAL A 194 -4.26 34.07 -10.01
C VAL A 194 -4.86 34.45 -8.65
N ARG A 195 -4.30 33.99 -7.53
CA ARG A 195 -4.75 34.36 -6.17
C ARG A 195 -3.84 35.41 -5.55
N GLU A 196 -4.05 36.68 -5.89
CA GLU A 196 -3.65 37.86 -5.10
C GLU A 196 -4.88 38.73 -4.79
#